data_AF-A0A6M0BFF9-F1
#
_entry.id   AF-A0A6M0BFF9-F1
#
_cell.length_a   1.000
_cell.length_b   1.000
_cell.length_c   1.000
_cell.angle_alpha   90.00
_cell.angle_beta   90.00
_cell.angle_gamma   90.00
#
_symmetry.space_group_name_H-M   'P 1'
#
loop_
_entity.id
_entity.type
_entity.pdbx_description
1 polymer ?
#
loop_
_entity_poly.entity_id
_entity_poly.type
_entity_poly.pdbx_seq_one_letter_code
_entity_poly.pdbx_strand_id
1 'polypeptide(L)' 'QGLGSYLMENLIKEATQPLYLECMGWLTAFYNRFGFVSVSWQDLPKSLKFKFGLSKLATTLFRIPLSIMTYQRKDEG' A
#
# COMPACT_ATOMS: atom_id res chain seq x y z
N GLN A 1 3.12 11.12 18.97
CA GLN A 1 3.16 9.79 18.30
C GLN A 1 1.72 9.27 18.19
N GLY A 2 1.39 8.41 17.22
CA GLY A 2 0.04 7.80 17.09
C GLY A 2 -0.88 8.35 15.98
N LEU A 3 -0.59 9.54 15.45
CA LEU A 3 -1.39 10.16 14.37
C LEU A 3 -1.49 9.27 13.12
N GLY A 4 -0.38 8.66 12.70
CA GLY A 4 -0.36 7.77 11.54
C GLY A 4 -1.29 6.56 11.72
N SER A 5 -1.35 5.98 12.91
CA SER A 5 -2.25 4.86 13.20
C SER A 5 -3.71 5.31 13.19
N TYR A 6 -4.02 6.43 13.85
CA TYR A 6 -5.37 6.98 13.86
C TYR A 6 -5.88 7.28 12.45
N LEU A 7 -5.07 7.90 11.60
CA LEU A 7 -5.42 8.16 10.20
C LEU A 7 -5.64 6.87 9.42
N MET A 8 -4.74 5.88 9.59
CA MET A 8 -4.85 4.62 8.88
C MET A 8 -6.12 3.86 9.24
N GLU A 9 -6.45 3.77 10.54
CA GLU A 9 -7.69 3.14 11.01
C GLU A 9 -8.94 3.80 10.45
N ASN A 10 -9.00 5.13 10.43
CA ASN A 10 -10.15 5.85 9.87
C ASN A 10 -10.27 5.64 8.36
N LEU A 11 -9.16 5.74 7.61
CA LEU A 11 -9.16 5.50 6.16
C LEU A 11 -9.58 4.07 5.81
N ILE A 12 -9.17 3.07 6.59
CA ILE A 12 -9.61 1.68 6.39
C ILE A 12 -11.11 1.52 6.65
N LYS A 13 -11.63 2.14 7.73
CA LYS A 13 -13.05 2.08 8.08
C LYS A 13 -13.94 2.72 7.02
N GLU A 14 -13.52 3.84 6.45
CA GLU A 14 -14.28 4.59 5.44
C GLU A 14 -14.13 4.05 4.02
N ALA A 15 -13.14 3.18 3.78
CA ALA A 15 -12.86 2.68 2.44
C ALA A 15 -14.02 1.83 1.88
N THR A 16 -14.62 2.33 0.81
CA THR A 16 -15.64 1.61 0.01
C THR A 16 -15.05 0.86 -1.18
N GLN A 17 -13.75 1.04 -1.44
CA GLN A 17 -13.01 0.44 -2.54
C GLN A 17 -11.73 -0.24 -2.04
N PRO A 18 -11.16 -1.19 -2.80
CA PRO A 18 -9.89 -1.81 -2.45
C PRO A 18 -8.78 -0.77 -2.25
N LEU A 19 -8.07 -0.86 -1.13
CA LEU A 19 -6.99 0.07 -0.78
C LEU A 19 -5.63 -0.46 -1.24
N TYR A 20 -4.88 0.41 -1.92
CA TYR A 20 -3.50 0.19 -2.32
C TYR A 20 -2.63 1.36 -1.88
N LEU A 21 -1.38 1.09 -1.52
CA LEU A 21 -0.41 2.12 -1.18
C LEU A 21 0.98 1.80 -1.71
N GLU A 22 1.73 2.87 -1.93
CA GLU A 22 3.18 2.82 -2.11
C GLU A 22 3.83 3.27 -0.79
N CYS A 23 4.82 2.52 -0.32
CA CYS A 23 5.60 2.90 0.86
C CYS A 23 7.06 2.50 0.72
N MET A 24 7.91 3.15 1.51
CA MET A 24 9.30 2.70 1.64
C MET A 24 9.34 1.33 2.33
N GLY A 25 10.26 0.47 1.92
CA GLY A 25 10.37 -0.91 2.39
C GLY A 25 10.45 -1.01 3.92
N TRP A 26 11.11 -0.05 4.58
CA TRP A 26 11.19 0.00 6.05
C TRP A 26 9.88 0.36 6.75
N LEU A 27 8.87 0.86 6.03
CA LEU A 27 7.53 1.13 6.55
C LEU A 27 6.56 -0.04 6.36
N THR A 28 6.93 -1.09 5.63
CA THR A 28 6.06 -2.26 5.41
C THR A 28 5.58 -2.86 6.74
N ALA A 29 6.47 -2.98 7.73
CA ALA A 29 6.14 -3.46 9.07
C ALA A 29 5.07 -2.60 9.78
N PHE A 30 5.05 -1.29 9.54
CA PHE A 30 4.00 -0.41 10.08
C PHE A 30 2.63 -0.77 9.50
N TYR A 31 2.55 -0.93 8.18
CA TYR A 31 1.31 -1.20 7.44
C TYR A 31 0.81 -2.63 7.61
N ASN A 32 1.71 -3.62 7.77
CA ASN A 32 1.36 -5.01 8.03
C ASN A 32 0.45 -5.16 9.26
N ARG A 33 0.63 -4.34 10.30
CA ARG A 33 -0.20 -4.34 11.51
C ARG A 33 -1.66 -3.99 11.25
N PHE A 34 -1.92 -3.27 10.16
CA PHE A 34 -3.26 -2.90 9.73
C PHE A 34 -3.82 -3.84 8.67
N GLY A 35 -3.17 -4.98 8.38
CA GLY A 35 -3.67 -5.95 7.39
C GLY A 35 -3.28 -5.67 5.94
N PHE A 36 -2.35 -4.74 5.69
CA PHE A 36 -1.74 -4.61 4.38
C PHE A 36 -0.74 -5.74 4.13
N VAL A 37 -0.70 -6.21 2.88
CA VAL A 37 0.27 -7.21 2.42
C VAL A 37 0.95 -6.71 1.15
N SER A 38 2.22 -7.05 0.97
CA SER A 38 2.94 -6.73 -0.27
C SER A 38 2.27 -7.40 -1.47
N VAL A 39 2.12 -6.64 -2.56
CA VAL A 39 1.54 -7.13 -3.81
C VAL A 39 2.55 -6.96 -4.94
N SER A 40 2.61 -7.96 -5.82
CA SER A 40 3.47 -7.88 -6.98
C SER A 40 2.90 -6.91 -8.02
N TRP A 41 3.76 -6.35 -8.86
CA TRP A 41 3.33 -5.49 -9.97
C TRP A 41 2.38 -6.21 -10.95
N GLN A 42 2.49 -7.53 -11.06
CA GLN A 42 1.71 -8.32 -12.01
C GLN A 42 0.25 -8.41 -11.57
N ASP A 43 0.01 -8.44 -10.26
CA ASP A 43 -1.31 -8.63 -9.65
C ASP A 43 -2.09 -7.32 -9.47
N LEU A 44 -1.48 -6.18 -9.78
CA LEU A 44 -2.15 -4.88 -9.68
C LEU A 44 -3.26 -4.71 -10.74
N PRO A 45 -4.36 -4.01 -10.42
CA PRO A 45 -5.32 -3.56 -11.41
C PRO A 45 -4.65 -2.68 -12.48
N LYS A 46 -5.10 -2.79 -13.74
CA LYS A 46 -4.50 -2.06 -14.88
C LYS A 46 -4.48 -0.54 -14.67
N SER A 47 -5.52 0.03 -14.06
CA SER A 47 -5.59 1.46 -13.73
C SER A 47 -4.48 1.89 -12.76
N LEU A 48 -4.17 1.06 -11.77
CA LEU A 48 -3.10 1.30 -10.80
C LEU A 48 -1.71 1.12 -11.40
N LYS A 49 -1.53 0.20 -12.38
CA LYS A 49 -0.25 0.07 -13.09
C LYS A 49 0.15 1.35 -13.82
N PHE A 50 -0.81 2.11 -14.36
CA PHE A 50 -0.51 3.38 -15.01
C PHE A 50 -0.09 4.45 -13.99
N LYS A 51 -0.83 4.57 -12.89
CA LYS A 51 -0.56 5.56 -11.83
C LYS A 51 0.77 5.30 -11.11
N PHE A 52 1.02 4.06 -10.73
CA PHE A 52 2.27 3.65 -10.07
C PHE A 52 3.44 3.45 -11.03
N GLY A 53 3.18 3.45 -12.35
CA GLY A 53 4.22 3.24 -13.36
C GLY A 53 5.24 4.37 -13.34
N LEU A 54 4.76 5.59 -13.09
CA LEU A 54 5.59 6.79 -12.95
C LEU A 54 6.49 6.71 -11.70
N SER A 55 5.93 6.33 -10.56
CA SER A 55 6.69 6.08 -9.32
C SER A 55 7.73 4.97 -9.51
N LYS A 56 7.38 3.88 -10.19
CA LYS A 56 8.29 2.74 -10.44
C LYS A 56 9.46 3.13 -11.33
N LEU A 57 9.24 3.96 -12.36
CA LEU A 57 10.32 4.46 -13.22
C LEU A 57 11.28 5.36 -12.44
N ALA A 58 10.76 6.29 -11.62
CA ALA A 58 11.59 7.13 -10.77
C ALA A 58 12.39 6.31 -9.75
N THR A 59 11.74 5.38 -9.05
CA THR A 59 12.40 4.56 -8.02
C THR A 59 13.42 3.58 -8.58
N THR A 60 13.22 3.07 -9.81
CA THR A 60 14.23 2.26 -10.52
C THR A 60 15.46 3.10 -10.87
N LEU A 61 15.26 4.34 -11.32
CA LEU A 61 16.36 5.27 -11.63
C LEU A 61 17.16 5.65 -10.37
N PHE A 62 16.47 5.86 -9.24
CA PHE A 62 17.08 6.31 -7.98
C PHE A 62 17.37 5.20 -6.96
N ARG A 63 17.16 3.92 -7.32
CA ARG A 63 17.33 2.73 -6.45
C ARG A 63 16.62 2.84 -5.09
N ILE A 64 15.42 3.40 -5.09
CA ILE A 64 14.62 3.58 -3.88
C ILE A 64 13.90 2.27 -3.53
N PRO A 65 13.96 1.78 -2.27
CA PRO A 65 13.30 0.53 -1.87
C PRO A 65 11.79 0.74 -1.70
N LEU A 66 11.07 0.87 -2.82
CA LEU A 66 9.62 1.05 -2.83
C LEU A 66 8.91 -0.30 -2.73
N SER A 67 7.86 -0.37 -1.92
CA SER A 67 6.95 -1.50 -1.80
C SER A 67 5.54 -1.04 -2.16
N ILE A 68 4.83 -1.89 -2.91
CA ILE A 68 3.40 -1.70 -3.16
C ILE A 68 2.67 -2.69 -2.28
N MET A 69 1.65 -2.21 -1.57
CA MET A 69 0.87 -3.03 -0.64
C MET A 69 -0.62 -2.87 -0.91
N THR A 70 -1.38 -3.93 -0.66
CA THR A 70 -2.84 -3.94 -0.74
C THR A 70 -3.44 -4.34 0.61
N TYR A 71 -4.56 -3.73 0.98
CA TYR A 71 -5.29 -4.11 2.20
C TYR A 71 -6.09 -5.38 1.97
N GLN A 72 -5.89 -6.38 2.83
CA GLN A 72 -6.73 -7.58 2.87
C GLN A 72 -7.70 -7.42 4.03
N ARG A 73 -8.99 -7.20 3.72
CA ARG A 73 -10.04 -7.20 4.74
C ARG A 73 -10.02 -8.60 5.36
N LYS A 74 -9.75 -8.68 6.66
CA LYS A 74 -10.05 -9.91 7.39
C LYS A 74 -11.57 -10.00 7.42
N ASP A 75 -12.13 -10.91 6.65
CA ASP A 75 -13.51 -11.31 6.84
C ASP A 75 -13.58 -11.91 8.25
N GLU A 76 -14.19 -11.17 9.18
CA GLU A 76 -14.64 -11.74 10.44
C GLU A 76 -15.79 -12.68 10.09
N GLY A 77 -15.47 -13.98 9.96
CA GLY A 77 -16.45 -15.05 9.84
C GLY A 77 -17.23 -15.27 11.12
#